data_AF-A0A351KRE7-F1
#
_entry.id   AF-A0A351KRE7-F1
#
_cell.length_a   1.000
_cell.length_b   1.000
_cell.length_c   1.000
_cell.angle_alpha   90.00
_cell.angle_beta   90.00
_cell.angle_gamma   90.00
#
_symmetry.space_group_name_H-M   'P 1'
#
loop_
_entity.id
_entity.type
_entity.pdbx_description
1 polymer ?
#
loop_
_entity_poly.entity_id
_entity_poly.type
_entity_poly.pdbx_seq_one_letter_code
_entity_poly.pdbx_strand_id
1 'polypeptide(L)'
;MANETLPFETLPSPLQTSARALWSRYLERRGAEDAPLIPQKILDSLPLILATSPFIAQEITRNAGLLKVLIDEGLLETRRNEMAIRAQLENALSEVTDEAGLQKALRRMRSLEMVRIAWRDIAGWAPIEETLRDLSLLAEAAVETALSLHFEWLTERFGIPRNREGEPQNLVVLGMGKLGARELNYSSDIDLILAYRDDGVLEDKKETSYAEFYTRLARNLVRALDEKTEDGFVFRVDTRLRPFGESGPLVLHFEALERYYEGQAREWERYAMIKA
;
A
#
# COMPACT_ATOMS: atom_id res chain seq x y z
N MET A 1 -8.37 -33.81 12.35
CA MET A 1 -9.39 -32.75 12.41
C MET A 1 -8.70 -31.52 12.97
N ALA A 2 -8.55 -30.46 12.18
CA ALA A 2 -7.95 -29.21 12.66
C ALA A 2 -8.75 -28.68 13.87
N ASN A 3 -8.08 -28.02 14.80
CA ASN A 3 -8.63 -27.46 16.03
C ASN A 3 -9.47 -26.20 15.75
N GLU A 4 -10.59 -26.34 15.03
CA GLU A 4 -11.40 -25.24 14.51
C GLU A 4 -12.56 -24.82 15.44
N THR A 5 -12.67 -25.45 16.61
CA THR A 5 -13.63 -25.05 17.65
C THR A 5 -13.09 -23.83 18.39
N LEU A 6 -13.67 -22.67 18.13
CA LEU A 6 -13.25 -21.41 18.74
C LEU A 6 -13.93 -21.17 20.10
N PRO A 7 -13.20 -20.60 21.08
CA PRO A 7 -13.70 -20.38 22.43
C PRO A 7 -14.58 -19.11 22.50
N PHE A 8 -15.68 -19.04 21.72
CA PHE A 8 -16.55 -17.86 21.69
C PHE A 8 -17.17 -17.48 23.04
N GLU A 9 -17.21 -18.40 24.01
CA GLU A 9 -17.69 -18.12 25.37
C GLU A 9 -16.83 -17.10 26.13
N THR A 10 -15.63 -16.79 25.63
CA THR A 10 -14.80 -15.69 26.16
C THR A 10 -15.35 -14.31 25.80
N LEU A 11 -16.27 -14.21 24.84
CA LEU A 11 -16.90 -12.96 24.42
C LEU A 11 -18.15 -12.63 25.24
N PRO A 12 -18.45 -11.32 25.44
CA PRO A 12 -19.77 -10.89 25.92
C PRO A 12 -20.90 -11.48 25.07
N SER A 13 -21.98 -11.95 25.71
CA SER A 13 -23.10 -12.64 25.04
C SER A 13 -23.65 -11.94 23.78
N PRO A 14 -23.77 -10.60 23.72
CA PRO A 14 -24.24 -9.91 22.51
C PRO A 14 -23.35 -10.10 21.27
N LEU A 15 -22.06 -10.39 21.46
CA LEU A 15 -21.07 -10.52 20.37
C LEU A 15 -20.89 -11.96 19.89
N GLN A 16 -21.32 -12.95 20.67
CA GLN A 16 -21.09 -14.36 20.37
C GLN A 16 -21.79 -14.79 19.08
N THR A 17 -23.06 -14.42 18.91
CA THR A 17 -23.87 -14.84 17.75
C THR A 17 -23.30 -14.29 16.43
N SER A 18 -22.91 -13.02 16.40
CA SER A 18 -22.35 -12.40 15.20
C SER A 18 -20.98 -12.98 14.85
N ALA A 19 -20.09 -13.15 15.84
CA ALA A 19 -18.77 -13.74 15.63
C ALA A 19 -18.86 -15.19 15.13
N ARG A 20 -19.76 -15.99 15.70
CA ARG A 20 -20.05 -17.37 15.23
C ARG A 20 -20.52 -17.38 13.78
N ALA A 21 -21.45 -16.49 13.41
CA ALA A 21 -21.95 -16.40 12.04
C ALA A 21 -20.84 -16.02 11.04
N LEU A 22 -19.96 -15.09 11.39
CA LEU A 22 -18.82 -14.72 10.56
C LEU A 22 -17.83 -15.88 10.38
N TRP A 23 -17.56 -16.64 11.44
CA TRP A 23 -16.72 -17.84 11.37
C TRP A 23 -17.33 -18.92 10.47
N SER A 24 -18.62 -19.22 10.64
CA SER A 24 -19.30 -20.20 9.80
C SER A 24 -19.23 -19.82 8.31
N ARG A 25 -19.42 -18.54 7.98
CA ARG A 25 -19.30 -18.05 6.59
C ARG A 25 -17.90 -18.24 6.03
N TYR A 26 -16.86 -17.99 6.84
CA TYR A 26 -15.48 -18.27 6.45
C TYR A 26 -15.28 -19.77 6.19
N LEU A 27 -15.73 -20.64 7.10
CA LEU A 27 -15.60 -22.10 6.95
C LEU A 27 -16.33 -22.62 5.70
N GLU A 28 -17.54 -22.15 5.44
CA GLU A 28 -18.31 -22.48 4.23
C GLU A 28 -17.56 -22.08 2.95
N ARG A 29 -16.97 -20.88 2.94
CA ARG A 29 -16.26 -20.35 1.77
C ARG A 29 -14.90 -21.00 1.55
N ARG A 30 -14.19 -21.36 2.62
CA ARG A 30 -12.90 -22.06 2.58
C ARG A 30 -13.07 -23.53 2.21
N GLY A 31 -14.17 -24.15 2.63
CA GLY A 31 -14.41 -25.58 2.44
C GLY A 31 -13.61 -26.45 3.42
N ALA A 32 -13.65 -27.77 3.20
CA ALA A 32 -12.99 -28.74 4.07
C ALA A 32 -11.52 -29.01 3.70
N GLU A 33 -11.10 -28.62 2.50
CA GLU A 33 -9.74 -28.82 2.02
C GLU A 33 -8.81 -27.72 2.56
N ASP A 34 -7.56 -28.10 2.83
CA ASP A 34 -6.45 -27.18 3.13
C ASP A 34 -6.60 -26.30 4.40
N ALA A 35 -7.28 -26.83 5.42
CA ALA A 35 -7.41 -26.17 6.72
C ALA A 35 -6.04 -25.98 7.42
N PRO A 36 -5.66 -24.74 7.81
CA PRO A 36 -4.43 -24.52 8.57
C PRO A 36 -4.55 -25.14 9.96
N LEU A 37 -3.42 -25.64 10.48
CA LEU A 37 -3.31 -25.93 11.91
C LEU A 37 -3.17 -24.60 12.65
N ILE A 38 -4.20 -24.19 13.39
CA ILE A 38 -4.24 -22.86 14.01
C ILE A 38 -3.49 -22.92 15.35
N PRO A 39 -2.42 -22.10 15.54
CA PRO A 39 -1.73 -22.00 16.83
C PRO A 39 -2.67 -21.51 17.94
N GLN A 40 -2.46 -21.98 19.17
CA GLN A 40 -3.33 -21.66 20.31
C GLN A 40 -3.51 -20.15 20.51
N LYS A 41 -2.43 -19.38 20.40
CA LYS A 41 -2.46 -17.92 20.52
C LYS A 41 -3.41 -17.26 19.51
N ILE A 42 -3.44 -17.77 18.28
CA ILE A 42 -4.33 -17.27 17.23
C ILE A 42 -5.77 -17.71 17.51
N LEU A 43 -5.98 -18.97 17.92
CA LEU A 43 -7.31 -19.47 18.34
C LEU A 43 -7.92 -18.63 19.46
N ASP A 44 -7.12 -18.26 20.45
CA ASP A 44 -7.57 -17.47 21.60
C ASP A 44 -8.00 -16.05 21.19
N SER A 45 -7.33 -15.48 20.18
CA SER A 45 -7.64 -14.14 19.67
C SER A 45 -8.78 -14.09 18.65
N LEU A 46 -9.00 -15.18 17.90
CA LEU A 46 -9.93 -15.21 16.75
C LEU A 46 -11.35 -14.75 17.08
N PRO A 47 -11.98 -15.17 18.21
CA PRO A 47 -13.31 -14.70 18.59
C PRO A 47 -13.37 -13.18 18.71
N LEU A 48 -12.38 -12.57 19.36
CA LEU A 48 -12.31 -11.11 19.53
C LEU A 48 -12.19 -10.43 18.16
N ILE A 49 -11.27 -10.91 17.31
CA ILE A 49 -11.04 -10.36 15.98
C ILE A 49 -12.32 -10.39 15.13
N LEU A 50 -13.02 -11.52 15.11
CA LEU A 50 -14.28 -11.66 14.37
C LEU A 50 -15.38 -10.75 14.91
N ALA A 51 -15.43 -10.55 16.23
CA ALA A 51 -16.43 -9.72 16.88
C ALA A 51 -16.18 -8.21 16.67
N THR A 52 -14.93 -7.77 16.58
CA THR A 52 -14.57 -6.34 16.57
C THR A 52 -14.14 -5.81 15.21
N SER A 53 -13.74 -6.69 14.27
CA SER A 53 -13.27 -6.29 12.94
C SER A 53 -14.10 -6.92 11.82
N PRO A 54 -15.18 -6.24 11.38
CA PRO A 54 -15.88 -6.60 10.15
C PRO A 54 -14.94 -6.63 8.94
N PHE A 55 -13.93 -5.76 8.91
CA PHE A 55 -12.91 -5.72 7.87
C PHE A 55 -12.15 -7.06 7.78
N ILE A 56 -11.56 -7.54 8.88
CA ILE A 56 -10.81 -8.81 8.85
C ILE A 56 -11.73 -9.96 8.47
N ALA A 57 -12.91 -10.04 9.07
CA ALA A 57 -13.87 -11.11 8.77
C ALA A 57 -14.27 -11.14 7.28
N GLN A 58 -14.47 -9.98 6.66
CA GLN A 58 -14.78 -9.88 5.24
C GLN A 58 -13.57 -10.25 4.36
N GLU A 59 -12.37 -9.77 4.68
CA GLU A 59 -11.16 -10.07 3.90
C GLU A 59 -10.81 -11.56 3.92
N ILE A 60 -10.79 -12.20 5.09
CA ILE A 60 -10.50 -13.64 5.18
C ILE A 60 -11.58 -14.50 4.53
N THR A 61 -12.84 -14.02 4.47
CA THR A 61 -13.91 -14.72 3.77
C THR A 61 -13.77 -14.55 2.26
N ARG A 62 -13.52 -13.32 1.79
CA ARG A 62 -13.33 -13.01 0.37
C ARG A 62 -12.15 -13.76 -0.22
N ASN A 63 -11.04 -13.79 0.51
CA ASN A 63 -9.84 -14.54 0.19
C ASN A 63 -9.62 -15.66 1.23
N ALA A 64 -10.30 -16.79 1.05
CA ALA A 64 -10.31 -17.90 2.01
C ALA A 64 -8.92 -18.48 2.34
N GLY A 65 -7.96 -18.38 1.40
CA GLY A 65 -6.57 -18.80 1.62
C GLY A 65 -5.74 -17.83 2.45
N LEU A 66 -6.21 -16.59 2.65
CA LEU A 66 -5.45 -15.53 3.33
C LEU A 66 -5.07 -15.91 4.76
N LEU A 67 -6.03 -16.42 5.53
CA LEU A 67 -5.79 -16.82 6.92
C LEU A 67 -4.77 -17.96 7.01
N LYS A 68 -4.80 -18.88 6.04
CA LYS A 68 -3.84 -19.98 5.97
C LYS A 68 -2.42 -19.46 5.75
N VAL A 69 -2.22 -18.58 4.76
CA VAL A 69 -0.92 -17.95 4.49
C VAL A 69 -0.40 -17.21 5.74
N LEU A 70 -1.25 -16.42 6.39
CA LEU A 70 -0.91 -15.69 7.61
C LEU A 70 -0.45 -16.60 8.76
N ILE A 71 -1.04 -17.79 8.87
CA ILE A 71 -0.72 -18.78 9.90
C ILE A 71 0.55 -19.55 9.54
N ASP A 72 0.61 -20.14 8.35
CA ASP A 72 1.70 -21.01 7.91
C ASP A 72 3.04 -20.28 7.85
N GLU A 73 3.03 -19.02 7.40
CA GLU A 73 4.21 -18.17 7.34
C GLU A 73 4.51 -17.47 8.69
N GLY A 74 3.69 -17.69 9.73
CA GLY A 74 3.88 -17.10 11.05
C GLY A 74 3.79 -15.56 11.06
N LEU A 75 3.12 -14.96 10.08
CA LEU A 75 3.10 -13.51 9.87
C LEU A 75 2.37 -12.76 10.98
N LEU A 76 1.30 -13.34 11.55
CA LEU A 76 0.53 -12.71 12.62
C LEU A 76 1.37 -12.51 13.89
N GLU A 77 2.30 -13.41 14.17
CA GLU A 77 3.10 -13.39 15.38
C GLU A 77 4.42 -12.62 15.19
N THR A 78 4.83 -12.39 13.95
CA THR A 78 6.11 -11.77 13.60
C THR A 78 5.97 -10.26 13.42
N ARG A 79 6.84 -9.50 14.11
CA ARG A 79 7.07 -8.09 13.81
C ARG A 79 7.84 -7.99 12.50
N ARG A 80 7.31 -7.27 11.52
CA ARG A 80 8.00 -7.06 10.25
C ARG A 80 8.84 -5.80 10.28
N ASN A 81 9.94 -5.83 9.54
CA ASN A 81 10.74 -4.65 9.24
C ASN A 81 10.57 -4.31 7.75
N GLU A 82 11.10 -3.15 7.38
CA GLU A 82 11.04 -2.63 6.02
C GLU A 82 11.58 -3.63 4.98
N MET A 83 12.75 -4.22 5.24
CA MET A 83 13.36 -5.19 4.33
C MET A 83 12.46 -6.41 4.07
N ALA A 84 11.77 -6.91 5.10
CA ALA A 84 10.89 -8.06 4.96
C ALA A 84 9.66 -7.75 4.07
N ILE A 85 9.06 -6.58 4.26
CA ILE A 85 7.90 -6.15 3.46
C ILE A 85 8.32 -5.96 1.99
N ARG A 86 9.45 -5.27 1.76
CA ARG A 86 10.02 -5.07 0.42
C ARG A 86 10.33 -6.39 -0.27
N ALA A 87 11.06 -7.30 0.39
CA ALA A 87 11.42 -8.58 -0.19
C ALA A 87 10.18 -9.43 -0.54
N GLN A 88 9.11 -9.37 0.26
CA GLN A 88 7.87 -10.08 -0.07
C GLN A 88 7.19 -9.48 -1.31
N LEU A 89 7.16 -8.15 -1.42
CA LEU A 89 6.64 -7.46 -2.60
C LEU A 89 7.42 -7.80 -3.86
N GLU A 90 8.75 -7.70 -3.80
CA GLU A 90 9.65 -8.05 -4.90
C GLU A 90 9.43 -9.50 -5.35
N ASN A 91 9.36 -10.45 -4.40
CA ASN A 91 9.08 -11.84 -4.72
C ASN A 91 7.70 -12.01 -5.38
N ALA A 92 6.66 -11.37 -4.84
CA ALA A 92 5.29 -11.46 -5.37
C ALA A 92 5.15 -10.83 -6.77
N LEU A 93 6.10 -10.00 -7.17
CA LEU A 93 6.09 -9.25 -8.43
C LEU A 93 7.14 -9.73 -9.43
N SER A 94 7.99 -10.68 -9.05
CA SER A 94 9.05 -11.24 -9.91
C SER A 94 8.55 -11.79 -11.25
N GLU A 95 7.29 -12.25 -11.31
CA GLU A 95 6.65 -12.78 -12.52
C GLU A 95 5.64 -11.80 -13.17
N VAL A 96 5.52 -10.58 -12.65
CA VAL A 96 4.55 -9.60 -13.15
C VAL A 96 5.11 -8.87 -14.37
N THR A 97 4.45 -9.05 -15.51
CA THR A 97 4.85 -8.46 -16.79
C THR A 97 3.89 -7.41 -17.32
N ASP A 98 2.76 -7.18 -16.64
CA ASP A 98 1.74 -6.24 -17.08
C ASP A 98 1.06 -5.48 -15.92
N GLU A 99 0.33 -4.44 -16.29
CA GLU A 99 -0.41 -3.58 -15.36
C GLU A 99 -1.42 -4.38 -14.51
N ALA A 100 -2.12 -5.35 -15.11
CA ALA A 100 -3.17 -6.10 -14.41
C ALA A 100 -2.56 -7.00 -13.32
N GLY A 101 -1.45 -7.67 -13.62
CA GLY A 101 -0.67 -8.45 -12.68
C GLY A 101 -0.15 -7.59 -11.53
N LEU A 102 0.38 -6.39 -11.84
CA LEU A 102 0.87 -5.45 -10.84
C LEU A 102 -0.25 -5.01 -9.90
N GLN A 103 -1.37 -4.55 -10.47
CA GLN A 103 -2.52 -4.11 -9.70
C GLN A 103 -3.06 -5.20 -8.77
N LYS A 104 -3.13 -6.44 -9.27
CA LYS A 104 -3.58 -7.60 -8.50
C LYS A 104 -2.62 -7.94 -7.37
N ALA A 105 -1.31 -7.97 -7.65
CA ALA A 105 -0.28 -8.28 -6.66
C ALA A 105 -0.24 -7.24 -5.54
N LEU A 106 -0.30 -5.94 -5.85
CA LEU A 106 -0.34 -4.87 -4.85
C LEU A 106 -1.57 -4.98 -3.95
N ARG A 107 -2.76 -5.29 -4.49
CA ARG A 107 -4.00 -5.44 -3.71
C ARG A 107 -3.98 -6.69 -2.82
N ARG A 108 -3.41 -7.79 -3.32
CA ARG A 108 -3.21 -9.02 -2.52
C ARG A 108 -2.27 -8.77 -1.34
N MET A 109 -1.15 -8.10 -1.61
CA MET A 109 -0.19 -7.72 -0.57
C MET A 109 -0.84 -6.78 0.46
N ARG A 110 -1.56 -5.75 0.00
CA ARG A 110 -2.32 -4.87 0.89
C ARG A 110 -3.32 -5.62 1.74
N SER A 111 -4.08 -6.58 1.18
CA SER A 111 -5.03 -7.40 1.95
C SER A 111 -4.32 -8.19 3.05
N LEU A 112 -3.21 -8.87 2.72
CA LEU A 112 -2.39 -9.63 3.65
C LEU A 112 -1.85 -8.77 4.79
N GLU A 113 -1.14 -7.69 4.46
CA GLU A 113 -0.51 -6.81 5.44
C GLU A 113 -1.55 -6.06 6.27
N MET A 114 -2.65 -5.61 5.68
CA MET A 114 -3.70 -4.92 6.42
C MET A 114 -4.40 -5.82 7.43
N VAL A 115 -4.65 -7.10 7.06
CA VAL A 115 -5.17 -8.09 8.02
C VAL A 115 -4.14 -8.37 9.10
N ARG A 116 -2.85 -8.55 8.75
CA ARG A 116 -1.77 -8.77 9.74
C ARG A 116 -1.68 -7.63 10.75
N ILE A 117 -1.62 -6.40 10.26
CA ILE A 117 -1.49 -5.19 11.09
C ILE A 117 -2.72 -5.03 12.00
N ALA A 118 -3.92 -5.07 11.42
CA ALA A 118 -5.17 -4.93 12.18
C ALA A 118 -5.36 -6.04 13.22
N TRP A 119 -4.95 -7.27 12.90
CA TRP A 119 -5.00 -8.38 13.85
C TRP A 119 -4.12 -8.13 15.06
N ARG A 120 -2.85 -7.76 14.82
CA ARG A 120 -1.87 -7.52 15.88
C ARG A 120 -2.27 -6.34 16.76
N ASP A 121 -2.84 -5.30 16.18
CA ASP A 121 -3.37 -4.14 16.89
C ASP A 121 -4.54 -4.53 17.82
N ILE A 122 -5.59 -5.14 17.26
CA ILE A 122 -6.79 -5.51 18.03
C ILE A 122 -6.50 -6.57 19.09
N ALA A 123 -5.62 -7.53 18.80
CA ALA A 123 -5.22 -8.56 19.75
C ALA A 123 -4.25 -8.05 20.83
N GLY A 124 -3.81 -6.78 20.76
CA GLY A 124 -2.86 -6.19 21.70
C GLY A 124 -1.45 -6.75 21.59
N TRP A 125 -1.08 -7.29 20.42
CA TRP A 125 0.25 -7.87 20.16
C TRP A 125 1.24 -6.86 19.59
N ALA A 126 0.76 -5.72 19.10
CA ALA A 126 1.57 -4.61 18.63
C ALA A 126 1.14 -3.32 19.35
N PRO A 127 2.10 -2.48 19.80
CA PRO A 127 1.78 -1.14 20.29
C PRO A 127 1.40 -0.22 19.11
N ILE A 128 0.72 0.90 19.40
CA ILE A 128 0.22 1.81 18.38
C ILE A 128 1.32 2.36 17.46
N GLU A 129 2.52 2.59 17.98
CA GLU A 129 3.68 3.06 17.20
C GLU A 129 4.12 2.04 16.16
N GLU A 130 4.00 0.75 16.47
CA GLU A 130 4.25 -0.32 15.49
C GLU A 130 3.18 -0.35 14.42
N THR A 131 1.91 -0.22 14.79
CA THR A 131 0.78 -0.17 13.84
C THR A 131 0.94 1.00 12.86
N LEU A 132 1.20 2.21 13.35
CA LEU A 132 1.37 3.40 12.50
C LEU A 132 2.57 3.27 11.55
N ARG A 133 3.68 2.73 12.06
CA ARG A 133 4.88 2.49 11.26
C ARG A 133 4.64 1.42 10.20
N ASP A 134 4.04 0.29 10.55
CA ASP A 134 3.80 -0.81 9.61
C ASP A 134 2.84 -0.38 8.48
N LEU A 135 1.83 0.45 8.79
CA LEU A 135 0.96 1.08 7.78
C LEU A 135 1.72 2.02 6.84
N SER A 136 2.66 2.80 7.38
CA SER A 136 3.50 3.73 6.61
C SER A 136 4.46 2.97 5.70
N LEU A 137 5.13 1.93 6.22
CA LEU A 137 6.02 1.06 5.44
C LEU A 137 5.27 0.33 4.32
N LEU A 138 4.04 -0.10 4.57
CA LEU A 138 3.18 -0.70 3.56
C LEU A 138 2.91 0.26 2.39
N ALA A 139 2.62 1.53 2.68
CA ALA A 139 2.41 2.56 1.67
C ALA A 139 3.70 2.89 0.90
N GLU A 140 4.81 3.10 1.60
CA GLU A 140 6.12 3.37 1.00
C GLU A 140 6.51 2.24 0.04
N ALA A 141 6.42 0.99 0.48
CA ALA A 141 6.80 -0.16 -0.34
C ALA A 141 5.88 -0.34 -1.56
N ALA A 142 4.56 -0.09 -1.43
CA ALA A 142 3.64 -0.13 -2.55
C ALA A 142 3.95 0.96 -3.60
N VAL A 143 4.22 2.19 -3.14
CA VAL A 143 4.58 3.33 -4.02
C VAL A 143 5.85 3.04 -4.78
N GLU A 144 6.92 2.65 -4.08
CA GLU A 144 8.24 2.44 -4.69
C GLU A 144 8.22 1.31 -5.71
N THR A 145 7.51 0.24 -5.38
CA THR A 145 7.45 -0.92 -6.25
C THR A 145 6.64 -0.65 -7.52
N ALA A 146 5.47 -0.01 -7.38
CA ALA A 146 4.66 0.40 -8.52
C ALA A 146 5.40 1.41 -9.40
N LEU A 147 6.10 2.36 -8.79
CA LEU A 147 6.91 3.34 -9.51
C LEU A 147 8.03 2.67 -10.31
N SER A 148 8.77 1.75 -9.70
CA SER A 148 9.91 1.09 -10.32
C SER A 148 9.51 0.29 -11.57
N LEU A 149 8.47 -0.54 -11.47
CA LEU A 149 7.98 -1.33 -12.60
C LEU A 149 7.41 -0.46 -13.73
N HIS A 150 6.63 0.58 -13.39
CA HIS A 150 6.13 1.50 -14.42
C HIS A 150 7.23 2.30 -15.08
N PHE A 151 8.27 2.68 -14.33
CA PHE A 151 9.43 3.36 -14.90
C PHE A 151 10.14 2.44 -15.89
N GLU A 152 10.43 1.21 -15.49
CA GLU A 152 11.04 0.19 -16.37
C GLU A 152 10.26 0.04 -17.68
N TRP A 153 8.96 -0.27 -17.62
CA TRP A 153 8.13 -0.45 -18.82
C TRP A 153 8.04 0.80 -19.71
N LEU A 154 8.01 1.99 -19.11
CA LEU A 154 8.02 3.23 -19.88
C LEU A 154 9.40 3.47 -20.52
N THR A 155 10.49 3.18 -19.84
CA THR A 155 11.83 3.33 -20.39
C THR A 155 12.12 2.35 -21.54
N GLU A 156 11.60 1.13 -21.48
CA GLU A 156 11.66 0.19 -22.60
C GLU A 156 10.95 0.73 -23.85
N ARG A 157 9.86 1.47 -23.65
CA ARG A 157 9.02 1.99 -24.73
C ARG A 157 9.49 3.32 -25.31
N PHE A 158 9.93 4.25 -24.46
CA PHE A 158 10.22 5.64 -24.83
C PHE A 158 11.71 6.01 -24.68
N GLY A 159 12.54 5.14 -24.10
CA GLY A 159 13.90 5.49 -23.71
C GLY A 159 13.99 6.06 -22.30
N ILE A 160 15.22 6.23 -21.83
CA ILE A 160 15.52 6.62 -20.44
C ILE A 160 15.75 8.13 -20.36
N PRO A 161 14.99 8.88 -19.55
CA PRO A 161 15.32 10.27 -19.25
C PRO A 161 16.68 10.38 -18.58
N ARG A 162 17.53 11.28 -19.08
CA ARG A 162 18.87 11.53 -18.57
C ARG A 162 19.03 12.95 -18.06
N ASN A 163 19.81 13.13 -17.00
CA ASN A 163 20.22 14.44 -16.49
C ASN A 163 21.26 15.09 -17.44
N ARG A 164 21.69 16.31 -17.11
CA ARG A 164 22.70 17.04 -17.90
C ARG A 164 24.06 16.33 -17.99
N GLU A 165 24.37 15.47 -17.03
CA GLU A 165 25.58 14.64 -17.01
C GLU A 165 25.45 13.34 -17.83
N GLY A 166 24.27 13.08 -18.41
CA GLY A 166 23.98 11.88 -19.19
C GLY A 166 23.61 10.65 -18.33
N GLU A 167 23.42 10.81 -17.02
CA GLU A 167 23.00 9.74 -16.12
C GLU A 167 21.48 9.60 -16.09
N PRO A 168 20.92 8.38 -15.92
CA PRO A 168 19.48 8.21 -15.74
C PRO A 168 18.94 9.06 -14.58
N GLN A 169 17.81 9.73 -14.80
CA GLN A 169 17.07 10.41 -13.74
C GLN A 169 15.71 9.75 -13.48
N ASN A 170 15.33 9.72 -12.21
CA ASN A 170 14.10 9.08 -11.74
C ASN A 170 13.06 10.14 -11.36
N LEU A 171 11.81 9.67 -11.22
CA LEU A 171 10.79 10.43 -10.52
C LEU A 171 11.04 10.35 -9.02
N VAL A 172 11.03 11.48 -8.34
CA VAL A 172 11.03 11.62 -6.89
C VAL A 172 9.59 11.75 -6.41
N VAL A 173 9.26 10.98 -5.38
CA VAL A 173 7.96 11.01 -4.70
C VAL A 173 8.19 11.50 -3.27
N LEU A 174 7.59 12.65 -2.94
CA LEU A 174 7.55 13.18 -1.58
C LEU A 174 6.25 12.70 -0.93
N GLY A 175 6.39 11.88 0.12
CA GLY A 175 5.27 11.53 0.98
C GLY A 175 4.99 12.68 1.93
N MET A 176 3.79 13.22 1.91
CA MET A 176 3.42 14.39 2.69
C MET A 176 2.60 14.00 3.92
N GLY A 177 2.43 14.95 4.84
CA GLY A 177 1.47 14.81 5.95
C GLY A 177 1.76 13.59 6.82
N LYS A 178 0.78 12.69 6.96
CA LYS A 178 0.94 11.49 7.80
C LYS A 178 1.90 10.48 7.19
N LEU A 179 2.00 10.39 5.86
CA LEU A 179 2.95 9.51 5.20
C LEU A 179 4.38 9.98 5.46
N GLY A 180 4.67 11.26 5.21
CA GLY A 180 6.02 11.80 5.43
C GLY A 180 6.45 11.80 6.89
N ALA A 181 5.50 11.96 7.82
CA ALA A 181 5.76 11.79 9.25
C ALA A 181 5.72 10.32 9.73
N ARG A 182 5.52 9.34 8.84
CA ARG A 182 5.44 7.89 9.13
C ARG A 182 4.43 7.53 10.22
N GLU A 183 3.27 8.18 10.18
CA GLU A 183 2.17 8.05 11.13
C GLU A 183 0.83 7.75 10.45
N LEU A 184 0.84 6.99 9.35
CA LEU A 184 -0.39 6.58 8.66
C LEU A 184 -1.33 5.78 9.58
N ASN A 185 -2.64 6.00 9.40
CA ASN A 185 -3.69 5.20 10.01
C ASN A 185 -4.50 4.42 8.95
N TYR A 186 -5.33 3.47 9.37
CA TYR A 186 -6.05 2.53 8.48
C TYR A 186 -6.87 3.17 7.34
N SER A 187 -7.36 4.39 7.55
CA SER A 187 -8.22 5.09 6.59
C SER A 187 -7.54 6.32 5.98
N SER A 188 -6.22 6.47 6.16
CA SER A 188 -5.49 7.62 5.63
C SER A 188 -5.40 7.56 4.10
N ASP A 189 -5.51 8.72 3.48
CA ASP A 189 -5.05 8.92 2.12
C ASP A 189 -3.52 9.06 2.16
N ILE A 190 -2.85 8.76 1.04
CA ILE A 190 -1.43 9.05 0.89
C ILE A 190 -1.28 10.34 0.08
N ASP A 191 -0.80 11.38 0.75
CA ASP A 191 -0.55 12.68 0.14
C ASP A 191 0.81 12.66 -0.56
N LEU A 192 0.86 12.87 -1.88
CA LEU A 192 2.09 12.78 -2.67
C LEU A 192 2.36 14.06 -3.47
N ILE A 193 3.62 14.52 -3.47
CA ILE A 193 4.14 15.48 -4.45
C ILE A 193 5.17 14.77 -5.33
N LEU A 194 5.08 14.97 -6.64
CA LEU A 194 5.88 14.27 -7.63
C LEU A 194 6.78 15.25 -8.36
N ALA A 195 8.08 14.96 -8.42
CA ALA A 195 9.04 15.83 -9.08
C ALA A 195 10.17 15.06 -9.77
N TYR A 196 10.84 15.67 -10.73
CA TYR A 196 12.03 15.11 -11.39
C TYR A 196 13.11 16.19 -11.52
N ARG A 197 14.35 15.80 -11.84
CA ARG A 197 15.50 16.70 -11.69
C ARG A 197 15.57 17.77 -12.79
N ASP A 198 15.89 17.35 -14.01
CA ASP A 198 16.14 18.24 -15.14
C ASP A 198 15.02 18.10 -16.17
N ASP A 199 14.59 19.21 -16.77
CA ASP A 199 13.69 19.18 -17.94
C ASP A 199 14.44 18.88 -19.24
N GLY A 200 13.71 18.37 -20.23
CA GLY A 200 14.30 17.91 -21.49
C GLY A 200 13.33 17.12 -22.35
N VAL A 201 13.90 16.46 -23.37
CA VAL A 201 13.19 15.60 -24.31
C VAL A 201 13.92 14.27 -24.44
N LEU A 202 13.17 13.18 -24.57
CA LEU A 202 13.71 11.86 -24.88
C LEU A 202 14.24 11.84 -26.31
N GLU A 203 15.30 11.08 -26.55
CA GLU A 203 15.85 10.80 -27.88
C GLU A 203 15.02 9.75 -28.65
N ASP A 204 13.70 9.72 -28.43
CA ASP A 204 12.79 8.84 -29.15
C ASP A 204 12.33 9.49 -30.47
N LYS A 205 11.66 8.71 -31.32
CA LYS A 205 11.21 9.21 -32.64
C LYS A 205 10.24 10.40 -32.56
N LYS A 206 9.65 10.67 -31.41
CA LYS A 206 8.61 11.68 -31.21
C LYS A 206 9.10 12.88 -30.39
N GLU A 207 10.35 12.87 -29.93
CA GLU A 207 10.92 13.88 -29.03
C GLU A 207 10.02 14.11 -27.80
N THR A 208 9.60 13.01 -27.16
CA THR A 208 8.68 13.04 -26.02
C THR A 208 9.31 13.85 -24.88
N SER A 209 8.65 14.92 -24.44
CA SER A 209 9.15 15.73 -23.31
C SER A 209 9.22 14.91 -22.02
N TYR A 210 10.18 15.23 -21.15
CA TYR A 210 10.29 14.61 -19.82
C TYR A 210 9.04 14.90 -18.98
N ALA A 211 8.48 16.11 -19.06
CA ALA A 211 7.20 16.44 -18.44
C ALA A 211 6.08 15.47 -18.86
N GLU A 212 5.99 15.15 -20.15
CA GLU A 212 5.02 14.17 -20.67
C GLU A 212 5.30 12.75 -20.17
N PHE A 213 6.56 12.31 -20.24
CA PHE A 213 6.99 10.99 -19.77
C PHE A 213 6.65 10.80 -18.28
N TYR A 214 7.07 11.73 -17.42
CA TYR A 214 6.84 11.64 -15.98
C TYR A 214 5.37 11.86 -15.60
N THR A 215 4.61 12.66 -16.34
CA THR A 215 3.15 12.77 -16.13
C THR A 215 2.46 11.43 -16.42
N ARG A 216 2.90 10.69 -17.44
CA ARG A 216 2.38 9.33 -17.72
C ARG A 216 2.76 8.36 -16.61
N LEU A 217 4.01 8.39 -16.16
CA LEU A 217 4.49 7.56 -15.03
C LEU A 217 3.67 7.83 -13.75
N ALA A 218 3.48 9.10 -13.40
CA ALA A 218 2.70 9.52 -12.26
C ALA A 218 1.24 9.05 -12.33
N ARG A 219 0.61 9.15 -13.51
CA ARG A 219 -0.77 8.65 -13.70
C ARG A 219 -0.86 7.13 -13.55
N ASN A 220 0.12 6.39 -14.08
CA ASN A 220 0.16 4.94 -13.91
C ASN A 220 0.31 4.57 -12.42
N LEU A 221 1.22 5.25 -11.69
CA LEU A 221 1.38 5.08 -10.25
C LEU A 221 0.07 5.33 -9.48
N VAL A 222 -0.58 6.47 -9.71
CA VAL A 222 -1.86 6.82 -9.06
C VAL A 222 -2.92 5.76 -9.37
N ARG A 223 -3.03 5.33 -10.63
CA ARG A 223 -3.98 4.30 -11.04
C ARG A 223 -3.71 2.96 -10.34
N ALA A 224 -2.46 2.51 -10.32
CA ALA A 224 -2.08 1.24 -9.72
C ALA A 224 -2.49 1.15 -8.24
N LEU A 225 -2.39 2.27 -7.53
CA LEU A 225 -2.67 2.39 -6.10
C LEU A 225 -4.16 2.64 -5.77
N ASP A 226 -4.83 3.56 -6.48
CA ASP A 226 -6.15 4.09 -6.10
C ASP A 226 -7.32 3.41 -6.81
N GLU A 227 -7.11 2.89 -8.02
CA GLU A 227 -8.19 2.33 -8.84
C GLU A 227 -8.96 1.23 -8.08
N LYS A 228 -10.29 1.27 -8.09
CA LYS A 228 -11.10 0.24 -7.44
C LYS A 228 -11.36 -0.89 -8.42
N THR A 229 -10.86 -2.07 -8.09
CA THR A 229 -11.09 -3.33 -8.83
C THR A 229 -11.91 -4.31 -7.99
N GLU A 230 -12.15 -5.51 -8.49
CA GLU A 230 -12.76 -6.60 -7.70
C GLU A 230 -11.96 -6.98 -6.45
N ASP A 231 -10.63 -6.81 -6.51
CA ASP A 231 -9.71 -7.04 -5.39
C ASP A 231 -9.66 -5.84 -4.43
N GLY A 232 -10.33 -4.72 -4.76
CA GLY A 232 -10.37 -3.49 -3.98
C GLY A 232 -9.39 -2.44 -4.50
N PHE A 233 -8.75 -1.70 -3.60
CA PHE A 233 -7.73 -0.70 -3.90
C PHE A 233 -6.55 -0.84 -2.91
N VAL A 234 -5.41 -0.22 -3.21
CA VAL A 234 -4.22 -0.26 -2.34
C VAL A 234 -4.29 0.88 -1.34
N PHE A 235 -4.19 2.12 -1.83
CA PHE A 235 -4.33 3.36 -1.07
C PHE A 235 -5.03 4.42 -1.92
N ARG A 236 -5.84 5.26 -1.28
CA ARG A 236 -6.36 6.47 -1.91
C ARG A 236 -5.21 7.47 -2.02
N VAL A 237 -5.03 8.06 -3.19
CA VAL A 237 -3.88 8.95 -3.45
C VAL A 237 -4.37 10.38 -3.58
N ASP A 238 -3.82 11.28 -2.76
CA ASP A 238 -4.07 12.70 -2.84
C ASP A 238 -2.82 13.41 -3.37
N THR A 239 -2.98 14.22 -4.42
CA THR A 239 -1.88 15.00 -5.03
C THR A 239 -2.14 16.50 -4.95
N ARG A 240 -3.11 16.94 -4.15
CA ARG A 240 -3.56 18.35 -4.11
C ARG A 240 -2.62 19.29 -3.38
N LEU A 241 -1.68 18.76 -2.59
CA LEU A 241 -0.62 19.54 -1.95
C LEU A 241 0.49 19.99 -2.90
N ARG A 242 0.49 19.52 -4.16
CA ARG A 242 1.46 19.96 -5.17
C ARG A 242 1.28 21.44 -5.51
N PRO A 243 2.32 22.12 -6.02
CA PRO A 243 2.21 23.50 -6.48
C PRO A 243 1.03 23.76 -7.41
N PHE A 244 0.36 24.89 -7.20
CA PHE A 244 -0.87 25.27 -7.91
C PHE A 244 -2.07 24.32 -7.71
N GLY A 245 -1.98 23.36 -6.78
CA GLY A 245 -3.04 22.42 -6.45
C GLY A 245 -3.56 21.63 -7.65
N GLU A 246 -4.88 21.43 -7.71
CA GLU A 246 -5.52 20.67 -8.80
C GLU A 246 -5.34 21.29 -10.19
N SER A 247 -5.15 22.61 -10.26
CA SER A 247 -4.92 23.34 -11.51
C SER A 247 -3.48 23.26 -12.01
N GLY A 248 -2.56 22.78 -11.17
CA GLY A 248 -1.15 22.61 -11.50
C GLY A 248 -0.84 21.32 -12.27
N PRO A 249 0.32 21.27 -12.93
CA PRO A 249 0.82 20.03 -13.51
C PRO A 249 0.97 18.96 -12.41
N LEU A 250 0.75 17.70 -12.76
CA LEU A 250 0.85 16.58 -11.82
C LEU A 250 2.29 16.37 -11.34
N VAL A 251 3.26 16.70 -12.19
CA VAL A 251 4.70 16.55 -11.92
C VAL A 251 5.43 17.83 -12.33
N LEU A 252 6.42 18.24 -11.55
CA LEU A 252 7.28 19.40 -11.83
C LEU A 252 8.76 19.01 -11.86
N HIS A 253 9.57 19.68 -12.66
CA HIS A 253 11.02 19.59 -12.51
C HIS A 253 11.48 20.46 -11.32
N PHE A 254 12.66 20.17 -10.76
CA PHE A 254 13.13 20.80 -9.53
C PHE A 254 13.23 22.33 -9.63
N GLU A 255 13.74 22.88 -10.74
CA GLU A 255 13.84 24.34 -10.94
C GLU A 255 12.46 25.03 -10.85
N ALA A 256 11.40 24.43 -11.40
CA ALA A 256 10.05 24.97 -11.30
C ALA A 256 9.47 24.83 -9.88
N LEU A 257 9.78 23.72 -9.21
CA LEU A 257 9.37 23.47 -7.83
C LEU A 257 9.99 24.50 -6.86
N GLU A 258 11.29 24.73 -6.98
CA GLU A 258 12.05 25.72 -6.19
C GLU A 258 11.49 27.13 -6.39
N ARG A 259 11.34 27.57 -7.65
CA ARG A 259 10.77 28.88 -7.97
C ARG A 259 9.38 29.09 -7.38
N TYR A 260 8.55 28.05 -7.36
CA TYR A 260 7.23 28.12 -6.74
C TYR A 260 7.34 28.35 -5.22
N TYR A 261 8.15 27.54 -4.52
CA TYR A 261 8.29 27.65 -3.08
C TYR A 261 9.01 28.92 -2.63
N GLU A 262 9.88 29.48 -3.45
CA GLU A 262 10.51 30.77 -3.17
C GLU A 262 9.52 31.93 -3.34
N GLY A 263 8.84 32.00 -4.48
CA GLY A 263 8.10 33.21 -4.88
C GLY A 263 6.59 33.20 -4.65
N GLN A 264 5.94 32.03 -4.60
CA GLN A 264 4.48 31.92 -4.67
C GLN A 264 3.85 31.10 -3.54
N ALA A 265 4.57 30.16 -2.93
CA ALA A 265 4.02 29.29 -1.90
C ALA A 265 3.58 30.07 -0.66
N ARG A 266 2.35 29.80 -0.25
CA ARG A 266 1.72 30.34 0.95
C ARG A 266 2.30 29.72 2.21
N GLU A 267 2.13 30.39 3.34
CA GLU A 267 2.65 29.94 4.63
C GLU A 267 2.18 28.53 5.01
N TRP A 268 0.92 28.19 4.72
CA TRP A 268 0.37 26.86 5.00
C TRP A 268 1.01 25.76 4.14
N GLU A 269 1.41 26.07 2.89
CA GLU A 269 2.11 25.12 2.01
C GLU A 269 3.52 24.85 2.56
N ARG A 270 4.21 25.90 3.04
CA ARG A 270 5.50 25.77 3.71
C ARG A 270 5.40 24.98 5.01
N TYR A 271 4.32 25.17 5.77
CA TYR A 271 4.04 24.36 6.97
C TYR A 271 3.82 22.89 6.61
N ALA A 272 3.10 22.59 5.52
CA ALA A 272 2.89 21.22 5.06
C ALA A 272 4.22 20.53 4.68
N MET A 273 5.18 21.28 4.11
CA MET A 273 6.52 20.77 3.77
C MET A 273 7.37 20.34 4.98
N ILE A 274 7.00 20.70 6.22
CA ILE A 274 7.72 20.23 7.42
C ILE A 274 7.59 18.70 7.58
N LYS A 275 6.52 18.11 7.03
CA LYS A 275 6.26 16.68 7.03
C LYS A 275 6.46 16.03 5.64
N ALA A 276 7.33 16.60 4.81
CA ALA A 276 7.72 16.04 3.52
C ALA A 276 8.92 15.09 3.68
#